data_AF-A0A8R1WB84-F1
#
_entry.id   AF-A0A8R1WB84-F1
#
_cell.length_a   1.000
_cell.length_b   1.000
_cell.length_c   1.000
_cell.angle_alpha   90.00
_cell.angle_beta   90.00
_cell.angle_gamma   90.00
#
_symmetry.space_group_name_H-M   'P 1'
#
loop_
_entity.id
_entity.type
_entity.pdbx_description
1 polymer ?
#
loop_
_entity_poly.entity_id
_entity_poly.type
_entity_poly.pdbx_seq_one_letter_code
_entity_poly.pdbx_strand_id
1 'polypeptide(L)'
;MIRGPEKTPYAGGLFLFDVKIPSTYPIKPPFCHYYSFCDEQLNPNLNEDGEVCLSLLGTWSGHGVELWSLEDSNLLQLLVSIQGLILVSEPYYNEAGFDSQRGQKLAKENSRVYNEMALIKVVQSMTNMLNMNNS
;
A
#
# COMPACT_ATOMS: atom_id res chain seq x y z
N MET A 1 -10.54 4.98 4.82
CA MET A 1 -10.30 3.64 5.41
C MET A 1 -10.48 2.58 4.34
N ILE A 2 -9.55 1.63 4.25
CA ILE A 2 -9.61 0.46 3.35
C ILE A 2 -9.47 -0.80 4.22
N ARG A 3 -10.36 -1.77 4.04
CA ARG A 3 -10.20 -3.10 4.64
C ARG A 3 -9.22 -3.90 3.79
N GLY A 4 -8.28 -4.59 4.43
CA GLY A 4 -7.35 -5.48 3.74
C GLY A 4 -8.09 -6.57 2.95
N PRO A 5 -7.75 -6.80 1.66
CA PRO A 5 -8.42 -7.78 0.83
C PRO A 5 -8.28 -9.21 1.36
N GLU A 6 -9.31 -10.03 1.13
CA GLU A 6 -9.26 -11.46 1.44
C GLU A 6 -8.14 -12.16 0.66
N LYS A 7 -7.60 -13.25 1.22
CA LYS A 7 -6.49 -14.03 0.63
C LYS A 7 -5.17 -13.26 0.48
N THR A 8 -4.98 -12.23 1.30
CA THR A 8 -3.73 -11.48 1.45
C THR A 8 -3.29 -11.53 2.91
N PRO A 9 -2.01 -11.29 3.25
CA PRO A 9 -1.60 -11.15 4.65
C PRO A 9 -2.25 -9.95 5.36
N TYR A 10 -2.98 -9.11 4.63
CA TYR A 10 -3.68 -7.93 5.13
C TYR A 10 -5.14 -8.22 5.51
N ALA A 11 -5.66 -9.43 5.22
CA ALA A 11 -7.06 -9.78 5.44
C ALA A 11 -7.50 -9.52 6.89
N GLY A 12 -8.65 -8.86 7.04
CA GLY A 12 -9.19 -8.45 8.36
C GLY A 12 -8.55 -7.19 8.96
N GLY A 13 -7.42 -6.72 8.42
CA GLY A 13 -6.79 -5.46 8.81
C GLY A 13 -7.53 -4.22 8.33
N LEU A 14 -7.34 -3.10 9.03
CA LEU A 14 -7.85 -1.78 8.65
C LEU A 14 -6.70 -0.82 8.36
N PHE A 15 -6.76 -0.16 7.21
CA PHE A 15 -5.74 0.77 6.73
C PHE A 15 -6.36 2.17 6.59
N LEU A 16 -5.76 3.16 7.24
CA LEU A 16 -6.24 4.53 7.23
C LEU A 16 -5.38 5.38 6.31
N PHE A 17 -6.05 6.14 5.45
CA PHE A 17 -5.43 7.03 4.48
C PHE A 17 -6.14 8.38 4.55
N ASP A 18 -5.36 9.46 4.52
CA ASP A 18 -5.86 10.81 4.24
C ASP A 18 -5.67 11.11 2.75
N VAL A 19 -6.70 11.67 2.12
CA VAL A 19 -6.70 12.01 0.69
C VAL A 19 -7.04 13.49 0.55
N LYS A 20 -6.03 14.28 0.20
CA LYS A 20 -6.17 15.73 0.02
C LYS A 20 -6.26 16.07 -1.45
N ILE A 21 -7.39 16.66 -1.85
CA ILE A 21 -7.61 17.16 -3.21
C ILE A 21 -6.99 18.55 -3.34
N PRO A 22 -5.97 18.75 -4.20
CA PRO A 22 -5.39 20.08 -4.41
C PRO A 22 -6.33 20.96 -5.24
N SER A 23 -6.14 22.28 -5.17
CA SER A 23 -6.84 23.25 -6.04
C SER A 23 -6.54 23.08 -7.53
N THR A 24 -5.50 22.31 -7.87
CA THR A 24 -5.10 21.99 -9.25
C THR A 24 -5.68 20.66 -9.74
N TYR A 25 -6.49 19.97 -8.95
CA TYR A 25 -7.18 18.76 -9.40
C TYR A 25 -8.18 19.10 -10.53
N PRO A 26 -8.26 18.31 -11.61
CA PRO A 26 -7.59 17.03 -11.86
C PRO A 26 -6.29 17.13 -12.67
N ILE A 27 -5.72 18.33 -12.88
CA ILE A 27 -4.45 18.49 -13.62
C ILE A 27 -3.30 17.81 -12.88
N LYS A 28 -3.32 17.84 -11.54
CA LYS A 28 -2.41 17.09 -10.66
C LYS A 28 -3.17 16.01 -9.88
N PRO A 29 -2.52 14.88 -9.54
CA PRO A 29 -3.12 13.86 -8.70
C PRO A 29 -3.46 14.40 -7.29
N PRO A 30 -4.37 13.73 -6.56
CA PRO A 30 -4.53 13.99 -5.13
C PRO A 30 -3.25 13.65 -4.36
N PHE A 31 -3.08 14.24 -3.18
CA PHE A 31 -2.11 13.74 -2.21
C PHE A 31 -2.75 12.61 -1.41
N CYS A 32 -2.01 11.54 -1.19
CA CYS A 32 -2.45 10.40 -0.37
C CYS A 32 -1.40 10.16 0.71
N HIS A 33 -1.84 10.07 1.97
CA HIS A 33 -0.99 9.81 3.12
C HIS A 33 -1.51 8.60 3.87
N TYR A 34 -0.64 7.62 4.13
CA TYR A 34 -0.93 6.45 4.93
C TYR A 34 -0.62 6.71 6.40
N TYR A 35 -1.54 6.38 7.31
CA TYR A 35 -1.23 6.40 8.73
C TYR A 35 -0.69 5.05 9.16
N SER A 36 0.62 5.00 9.45
CA SER A 36 1.22 3.82 10.07
C SER A 36 0.90 3.77 11.56
N PHE A 37 0.38 2.63 12.01
CA PHE A 37 0.20 2.32 13.43
C PHE A 37 1.13 1.18 13.87
N CYS A 38 2.13 0.85 13.06
CA CYS A 38 3.18 -0.10 13.38
C CYS A 38 4.54 0.59 13.19
N ASP A 39 5.48 0.32 14.09
CA ASP A 39 6.82 0.91 14.05
C ASP A 39 7.69 0.34 12.92
N GLU A 40 7.22 -0.70 12.23
CA GLU A 40 7.91 -1.31 11.12
C GLU A 40 7.10 -1.21 9.82
N GLN A 41 7.82 -1.08 8.71
CA GLN A 41 7.25 -1.07 7.36
C GLN A 41 6.43 -2.34 7.09
N LEU A 42 5.17 -2.15 6.68
CA LEU A 42 4.17 -3.19 6.49
C LEU A 42 4.04 -3.64 5.02
N ASN A 43 4.42 -2.77 4.09
CA ASN A 43 4.49 -3.04 2.66
C ASN A 43 5.60 -2.18 2.04
N PRO A 44 6.36 -2.65 1.03
CA PRO A 44 7.39 -1.83 0.38
C PRO A 44 6.89 -0.52 -0.23
N ASN A 45 5.58 -0.42 -0.51
CA ASN A 45 4.94 0.78 -1.04
C ASN A 45 4.15 1.60 0.00
N LEU A 46 4.23 1.24 1.28
CA LEU A 46 3.66 2.01 2.39
C LEU A 46 4.77 2.34 3.38
N ASN A 47 5.30 3.57 3.27
CA ASN A 47 6.38 4.02 4.13
C ASN A 47 5.86 4.42 5.51
N GLU A 48 6.75 4.32 6.52
CA GLU A 48 6.43 4.64 7.92
C GLU A 48 6.15 6.14 8.13
N ASP A 49 6.73 7.00 7.29
CA ASP A 49 6.45 8.44 7.24
C ASP A 49 5.12 8.77 6.53
N GLY A 50 4.42 7.74 6.04
CA GLY A 50 3.11 7.80 5.43
C GLY A 50 3.11 8.09 3.93
N GLU A 51 4.28 8.10 3.27
CA GLU A 51 4.31 8.13 1.81
C GLU A 51 3.72 6.84 1.22
N VAL A 52 2.82 7.01 0.23
CA VAL A 52 2.24 5.91 -0.53
C VAL A 52 2.92 5.87 -1.90
N CYS A 53 3.71 4.84 -2.16
CA CYS A 53 4.43 4.67 -3.42
C CYS A 53 3.48 4.11 -4.49
N LEU A 54 3.02 4.96 -5.39
CA LEU A 54 2.15 4.58 -6.50
C LEU A 54 2.43 5.48 -7.71
N SER A 55 2.60 4.88 -8.88
CA SER A 55 2.87 5.61 -10.13
C SER A 55 1.77 6.62 -10.45
N LEU A 56 0.52 6.27 -10.13
CA LEU A 56 -0.66 7.13 -10.25
C LEU A 56 -0.57 8.39 -9.37
N LEU A 57 0.23 8.39 -8.30
CA LEU A 57 0.49 9.54 -7.44
C LEU A 57 1.78 10.27 -7.82
N GLY A 58 2.56 9.74 -8.76
CA GLY A 58 3.88 10.25 -9.12
C GLY A 58 4.98 9.94 -8.10
N THR A 59 4.72 9.04 -7.14
CA THR A 59 5.67 8.62 -6.09
C THR A 59 6.34 7.29 -6.39
N TRP A 60 6.05 6.69 -7.55
CA TRP A 60 6.70 5.48 -8.02
C TRP A 60 6.90 5.54 -9.53
N SER A 61 7.83 4.75 -10.06
CA SER A 61 8.02 4.63 -11.50
C SER A 61 6.80 3.95 -12.15
N GLY A 62 6.42 4.44 -13.32
CA GLY A 62 5.36 3.86 -14.13
C GLY A 62 5.36 4.44 -15.54
N HIS A 63 4.57 3.83 -16.42
CA HIS A 63 4.52 4.19 -17.83
C HIS A 63 3.10 4.30 -18.37
N GLY A 64 2.88 5.28 -19.24
CA GLY A 64 1.61 5.45 -19.96
C GLY A 64 0.41 5.53 -19.01
N VAL A 65 -0.49 4.56 -19.12
CA VAL A 65 -1.77 4.49 -18.37
C VAL A 65 -1.60 4.27 -16.87
N GLU A 66 -0.40 3.95 -16.40
CA GLU A 66 -0.09 3.82 -14.98
C GLU A 66 0.08 5.19 -14.29
N LEU A 67 0.43 6.23 -15.06
CA LEU A 67 0.62 7.58 -14.55
C LEU A 67 -0.72 8.33 -14.51
N TRP A 68 -0.80 9.37 -13.65
CA TRP A 68 -1.98 10.21 -13.56
C TRP A 68 -2.32 10.88 -14.90
N SER A 69 -3.54 10.67 -15.38
CA SER A 69 -4.12 11.31 -16.56
C SER A 69 -5.25 12.25 -16.13
N LEU A 70 -5.23 13.49 -16.64
CA LEU A 70 -6.33 14.45 -16.45
C LEU A 70 -7.66 13.91 -17.00
N GLU A 71 -7.60 13.12 -18.08
CA GLU A 71 -8.79 12.66 -18.81
C GLU A 71 -9.35 11.36 -18.25
N ASP A 72 -8.48 10.45 -17.79
CA ASP A 72 -8.86 9.08 -17.44
C ASP A 72 -8.82 8.79 -15.93
N SER A 73 -7.95 9.48 -15.18
CA SER A 73 -7.71 9.14 -13.78
C SER A 73 -8.73 9.75 -12.83
N ASN A 74 -9.04 9.00 -11.78
CA ASN A 74 -10.02 9.40 -10.78
C ASN A 74 -9.72 8.77 -9.41
N LEU A 75 -10.45 9.21 -8.38
CA LEU A 75 -10.25 8.71 -7.01
C LEU A 75 -10.59 7.23 -6.86
N LEU A 76 -11.55 6.70 -7.62
CA LEU A 76 -11.86 5.27 -7.59
C LEU A 76 -10.66 4.46 -8.09
N GLN A 77 -10.01 4.89 -9.18
CA GLN A 77 -8.79 4.26 -9.68
C GLN A 77 -7.70 4.25 -8.61
N LEU A 78 -7.50 5.36 -7.88
CA LEU A 78 -6.55 5.40 -6.77
C LEU A 78 -6.86 4.34 -5.69
N LEU A 79 -8.12 4.28 -5.24
CA LEU A 79 -8.53 3.33 -4.20
C LEU A 79 -8.40 1.87 -4.65
N VAL A 80 -8.75 1.58 -5.90
CA VAL A 80 -8.62 0.24 -6.49
C VAL A 80 -7.15 -0.12 -6.70
N SER A 81 -6.30 0.83 -7.10
CA SER A 81 -4.86 0.61 -7.23
C SER A 81 -4.22 0.29 -5.88
N ILE A 82 -4.61 0.95 -4.79
CA ILE A 82 -4.14 0.59 -3.44
C ILE A 82 -4.51 -0.87 -3.11
N GLN A 83 -5.75 -1.29 -3.38
CA GLN A 83 -6.17 -2.66 -3.11
C GLN A 83 -5.49 -3.70 -4.03
N GLY A 84 -5.31 -3.36 -5.30
CA GLY A 84 -4.85 -4.29 -6.34
C GLY A 84 -3.34 -4.37 -6.52
N LEU A 85 -2.59 -3.33 -6.12
CA LEU A 85 -1.14 -3.24 -6.32
C LEU A 85 -0.37 -3.23 -5.00
N ILE A 86 -0.93 -2.64 -3.95
CA ILE A 86 -0.25 -2.55 -2.64
C ILE A 86 -0.69 -3.69 -1.73
N LEU A 87 -1.99 -3.79 -1.45
CA LEU A 87 -2.54 -4.77 -0.49
C LEU A 87 -2.75 -6.16 -1.13
N VAL A 88 -1.68 -6.73 -1.69
CA VAL A 88 -1.70 -7.97 -2.49
C VAL A 88 -1.29 -9.22 -1.69
N SER A 89 -1.41 -10.40 -2.30
CA SER A 89 -1.12 -11.69 -1.65
C SER A 89 0.37 -11.98 -1.43
N GLU A 90 1.26 -11.35 -2.19
CA GLU A 90 2.71 -11.55 -2.09
C GLU A 90 3.45 -10.18 -2.11
N PRO A 91 3.26 -9.34 -1.08
CA PRO A 91 3.79 -7.97 -1.01
C PRO A 91 5.32 -7.88 -1.01
N TYR A 92 6.03 -8.99 -0.73
CA TYR A 92 7.49 -9.06 -0.89
C TYR A 92 7.96 -8.59 -2.27
N TYR A 93 7.19 -8.89 -3.32
CA TYR A 93 7.54 -8.55 -4.70
C TYR A 93 7.21 -7.11 -5.10
N ASN A 94 6.56 -6.33 -4.22
CA ASN A 94 6.37 -4.90 -4.43
C ASN A 94 7.67 -4.11 -4.29
N GLU A 95 8.71 -4.72 -3.71
CA GLU A 95 10.05 -4.14 -3.65
C GLU A 95 10.67 -4.07 -5.05
N ALA A 96 11.36 -2.96 -5.31
CA ALA A 96 11.94 -2.68 -6.62
C ALA A 96 12.94 -3.79 -7.02
N GLY A 97 12.70 -4.38 -8.20
CA GLY A 97 13.55 -5.43 -8.76
C GLY A 97 13.29 -6.84 -8.21
N PHE A 98 12.46 -7.01 -7.18
CA PHE A 98 12.19 -8.34 -6.61
C PHE A 98 11.28 -9.18 -7.50
N ASP A 99 10.43 -8.55 -8.31
CA ASP A 99 9.57 -9.24 -9.27
C ASP A 99 10.36 -10.14 -10.24
N SER A 100 11.57 -9.71 -10.64
CA SER A 100 12.49 -10.50 -11.48
C SER A 100 12.97 -11.82 -10.84
N GLN A 101 12.79 -11.95 -9.52
CA GLN A 101 13.19 -13.13 -8.75
C GLN A 101 12.06 -14.15 -8.62
N ARG A 102 10.86 -13.86 -9.13
CA ARG A 102 9.73 -14.79 -9.10
C ARG A 102 10.11 -16.14 -9.71
N GLY A 103 9.67 -17.21 -9.06
CA GLY A 103 10.00 -18.58 -9.44
C GLY A 103 11.24 -19.16 -8.74
N GLN A 104 12.17 -18.31 -8.28
CA GLN A 104 13.32 -18.78 -7.51
C GLN A 104 12.88 -19.34 -6.15
N LYS A 105 13.50 -20.45 -5.72
CA LYS A 105 13.15 -21.11 -4.46
C LYS A 105 13.36 -20.20 -3.25
N LEU A 106 14.46 -19.44 -3.23
CA LEU A 106 14.77 -18.51 -2.16
C LEU A 106 13.76 -17.35 -2.11
N ALA A 107 13.41 -16.76 -3.25
CA ALA A 107 12.43 -15.67 -3.30
C ALA A 107 11.04 -16.11 -2.82
N LYS A 108 10.61 -17.34 -3.16
CA LYS A 108 9.36 -17.91 -2.63
C LYS A 108 9.38 -18.05 -1.11
N GLU A 109 10.50 -18.51 -0.56
CA GLU A 109 10.65 -18.66 0.89
C GLU A 109 10.68 -17.28 1.58
N ASN A 110 11.39 -16.30 1.02
CA ASN A 110 11.39 -14.94 1.53
C ASN A 110 9.99 -14.32 1.49
N SER A 111 9.24 -14.53 0.41
CA SER A 111 7.84 -14.06 0.31
C SER A 111 6.95 -14.72 1.34
N ARG A 112 7.13 -16.02 1.63
CA ARG A 112 6.40 -16.73 2.69
C ARG A 112 6.69 -16.11 4.06
N VAL A 113 7.96 -15.88 4.39
CA VAL A 113 8.37 -15.26 5.65
C VAL A 113 7.85 -13.82 5.75
N TYR A 114 7.90 -13.05 4.65
CA TYR A 114 7.35 -11.70 4.60
C TYR A 114 5.85 -11.69 4.93
N ASN A 115 5.07 -12.63 4.37
CA ASN A 115 3.65 -12.73 4.67
C ASN A 115 3.38 -13.04 6.15
N GLU A 116 4.16 -13.92 6.76
CA GLU A 116 4.05 -14.25 8.18
C GLU A 116 4.33 -13.03 9.06
N MET A 117 5.35 -12.25 8.72
CA MET A 117 5.66 -11.00 9.41
C MET A 117 4.60 -9.94 9.19
N ALA A 118 4.06 -9.81 7.98
CA ALA A 118 3.00 -8.86 7.67
C ALA A 118 1.73 -9.11 8.51
N LEU A 119 1.37 -10.38 8.76
CA LEU A 119 0.25 -10.73 9.65
C LEU A 119 0.47 -10.22 11.08
N ILE A 120 1.68 -10.40 11.63
CA ILE A 120 2.03 -9.91 12.97
C ILE A 120 1.91 -8.38 13.02
N LYS A 121 2.45 -7.69 12.01
CA LYS A 121 2.39 -6.23 11.89
C LYS A 121 0.97 -5.69 11.76
N VAL A 122 0.08 -6.39 11.06
CA VAL A 122 -1.34 -6.03 10.98
C VAL A 122 -2.00 -6.12 12.35
N VAL A 123 -1.74 -7.16 13.14
CA VAL A 123 -2.28 -7.30 14.50
C VAL A 123 -1.76 -6.19 15.43
N GLN A 124 -0.46 -5.88 15.35
CA GLN A 124 0.13 -4.76 16.10
C GLN A 124 -0.51 -3.43 15.71
N SER A 125 -0.61 -3.15 14.41
CA SER A 125 -1.24 -1.94 13.86
C SER A 125 -2.67 -1.77 14.38
N MET A 126 -3.50 -2.81 14.32
CA MET A 126 -4.87 -2.78 14.85
C MET A 126 -4.92 -2.56 16.36
N THR A 127 -4.02 -3.20 17.11
CA THR A 127 -3.94 -3.05 18.58
C THR A 127 -3.59 -1.60 18.95
N ASN A 128 -2.62 -1.01 18.27
CA ASN A 128 -2.20 0.37 18.48
C ASN A 128 -3.32 1.35 18.10
N MET A 129 -4.03 1.11 17.00
CA MET A 129 -5.18 1.91 16.58
C MET A 129 -6.30 1.92 17.64
N LEU A 130 -6.55 0.79 18.29
CA LEU A 130 -7.54 0.71 19.39
C LEU A 130 -7.07 1.44 20.64
N ASN A 131 -5.78 1.35 20.97
CA ASN A 131 -5.22 1.98 22.16
C ASN A 131 -5.15 3.52 22.06
N MET A 132 -4.98 4.06 20.85
CA MET A 132 -4.99 5.53 20.63
C MET A 132 -6.36 6.17 20.90
N ASN A 133 -7.46 5.43 20.84
CA ASN A 133 -8.80 5.94 21.16
C ASN A 133 -9.09 6.01 22.67
N ASN A 134 -8.17 5.53 23.51
CA ASN A 134 -8.31 5.50 24.98
C ASN A 134 -7.45 6.56 25.70
N SER A 135 -6.88 7.52 24.97
CA SER A 135 -6.04 8.61 25.51
C SER A 135 -6.66 9.99 25.35
#